data_AF-A0A3D3KZX0-F1
#
_entry.id   AF-A0A3D3KZX0-F1
#
_cell.length_a   1.000
_cell.length_b   1.000
_cell.length_c   1.000
_cell.angle_alpha   90.00
_cell.angle_beta   90.00
_cell.angle_gamma   90.00
#
_symmetry.space_group_name_H-M   'P 1'
#
loop_
_entity.id
_entity.type
_entity.pdbx_description
1 polymer ?
#
loop_
_entity_poly.entity_id
_entity_poly.type
_entity_poly.pdbx_seq_one_letter_code
_entity_poly.pdbx_strand_id
1 'polypeptide(L)' 'DGPPWPTEPDAGGSTLELISPNLDNSLAESWQASYVIPGGTPGGPNSAHPEDVYGCTDESACNFNPDAT' A
#
# COMPACT_ATOMS: atom_id res chain seq x y z
N ASP A 1 17.39 -8.44 9.66
CA ASP A 1 15.97 -8.16 9.51
C ASP A 1 15.29 -9.36 8.88
N GLY A 2 14.01 -9.60 9.12
CA GLY A 2 13.32 -10.81 8.65
C GLY A 2 11.93 -10.97 9.26
N PRO A 3 11.23 -12.09 9.01
CA PRO A 3 9.88 -12.32 9.51
C PRO A 3 9.79 -12.04 11.02
N PRO A 4 8.76 -11.31 11.50
CA PRO A 4 7.49 -11.01 10.82
C PRO A 4 7.41 -9.67 10.05
N TRP A 5 8.53 -8.96 9.85
CA TRP A 5 8.51 -7.67 9.15
C TRP A 5 8.23 -7.81 7.64
N PRO A 6 7.57 -6.83 7.01
CA PRO A 6 7.46 -6.76 5.55
C PRO A 6 8.84 -6.75 4.91
N THR A 7 9.02 -7.52 3.83
CA THR A 7 10.31 -7.63 3.14
C THR A 7 10.46 -6.66 1.98
N GLU A 8 9.37 -6.16 1.39
CA GLU A 8 9.39 -5.17 0.31
C GLU A 8 10.25 -3.92 0.63
N PRO A 9 10.31 -3.40 1.87
CA PRO A 9 11.19 -2.28 2.22
C PRO A 9 12.68 -2.62 2.21
N ASP A 10 13.07 -3.90 2.19
CA ASP A 10 14.46 -4.37 2.12
C ASP A 10 14.99 -4.32 0.68
N ALA A 11 15.12 -3.09 0.16
CA ALA A 11 15.57 -2.75 -1.20
C ALA A 11 14.57 -3.01 -2.35
N GLY A 12 13.29 -3.29 -2.07
CA GLY A 12 12.21 -3.41 -3.07
C GLY A 12 11.58 -2.08 -3.53
N GLY A 13 12.05 -0.95 -3.03
CA GLY A 13 11.61 0.40 -3.43
C GLY A 13 10.48 1.01 -2.59
N SER A 14 9.84 0.21 -1.74
CA SER A 14 8.87 0.71 -0.73
C SER A 14 9.59 1.23 0.52
N THR A 15 8.91 2.08 1.28
CA THR A 15 9.31 2.43 2.64
C THR A 15 8.50 1.64 3.67
N LEU A 16 9.04 1.39 4.85
CA LEU A 16 8.29 0.83 5.98
C LEU A 16 7.50 1.96 6.67
N GLU A 17 6.21 1.75 6.92
CA GLU A 17 5.32 2.75 7.51
C GLU A 17 4.28 2.12 8.46
N LEU A 18 3.82 2.89 9.44
CA LEU A 18 2.84 2.42 10.43
C LEU A 18 1.42 2.45 9.82
N ILE A 19 0.65 1.38 9.98
CA ILE A 19 -0.71 1.27 9.41
C ILE A 19 -1.65 2.30 10.04
N SER A 20 -1.52 2.54 11.35
CA SER A 20 -2.35 3.48 12.08
C SER A 20 -1.58 4.05 13.28
N PRO A 21 -1.73 5.36 13.59
CA PRO A 21 -1.02 6.01 14.71
C PRO A 21 -1.41 5.47 16.09
N ASN A 22 -2.48 4.68 16.18
CA ASN A 22 -2.97 4.11 17.44
C ASN A 22 -2.48 2.67 17.68
N LEU A 23 -1.69 2.09 16.77
CA LEU A 23 -1.15 0.74 16.92
C LEU A 23 0.18 0.74 17.69
N ASP A 24 0.54 -0.42 18.22
CA ASP A 24 1.78 -0.59 18.98
C ASP A 24 2.98 -0.69 18.03
N ASN A 25 3.86 0.32 18.07
CA ASN A 25 5.04 0.39 17.22
C ASN A 25 6.05 -0.75 17.44
N SER A 26 5.94 -1.52 18.53
CA SER A 26 6.82 -2.67 18.81
C SER A 26 6.40 -3.97 18.11
N LEU A 27 5.16 -4.03 17.62
CA LEU A 27 4.62 -5.18 16.89
C LEU A 27 4.84 -5.00 15.40
N ALA A 28 5.45 -5.97 14.72
CA ALA A 28 5.70 -5.89 13.28
C ALA A 28 4.39 -5.80 12.48
N GLU A 29 3.32 -6.40 12.98
CA GLU A 29 1.97 -6.40 12.41
C GLU A 29 1.33 -5.00 12.39
N SER A 30 1.86 -4.05 13.16
CA SER A 30 1.44 -2.64 13.11
C SER A 30 2.02 -1.89 11.91
N TRP A 31 2.97 -2.50 11.19
CA TRP A 31 3.70 -1.89 10.09
C TRP A 31 3.38 -2.57 8.77
N GLN A 32 3.46 -1.79 7.70
CA GLN A 32 3.30 -2.25 6.33
C GLN A 32 4.38 -1.65 5.44
N ALA A 33 4.58 -2.27 4.28
CA ALA A 33 5.27 -1.62 3.18
C ALA A 33 4.35 -0.55 2.57
N SER A 34 4.90 0.63 2.27
CA SER A 34 4.16 1.68 1.59
C SER A 34 3.72 1.21 0.20
N TYR A 35 2.46 1.45 -0.16
CA TYR A 35 1.93 1.19 -1.49
C TYR A 35 2.46 2.17 -2.55
N VAL A 36 3.14 3.24 -2.14
CA VAL A 36 3.74 4.23 -3.04
C VAL A 36 5.18 3.87 -3.37
N ILE A 37 5.42 3.41 -4.60
CA ILE A 37 6.73 3.00 -5.11
C ILE A 37 7.15 3.87 -6.30
N PRO A 38 8.41 4.34 -6.37
CA PRO A 38 9.44 4.24 -5.34
C PRO A 38 9.35 5.37 -4.30
N GLY A 39 9.79 5.09 -3.07
CA GLY A 39 10.12 6.13 -2.08
C GLY A 39 9.03 6.53 -1.09
N GLY A 40 7.87 5.89 -1.11
CA GLY A 40 6.81 6.09 -0.11
C GLY A 40 6.15 7.46 -0.17
N THR A 41 5.76 8.00 0.99
CA THR A 41 5.03 9.28 1.12
C THR A 41 5.79 10.37 1.93
N PRO A 42 7.01 10.81 1.54
CA PRO A 42 7.75 11.82 2.29
C PRO A 42 6.97 13.13 2.46
N GLY A 43 6.75 13.56 3.70
CA GLY A 43 6.01 14.79 4.03
C GLY A 43 4.50 14.69 3.87
N GLY A 44 3.97 13.53 3.47
CA GLY A 44 2.54 13.22 3.39
C GLY A 44 2.10 12.19 4.44
N PRO A 45 0.79 11.88 4.51
CA PRO A 45 0.27 10.76 5.29
C PRO A 45 0.81 9.41 4.78
N ASN A 46 0.84 8.39 5.66
CA ASN A 46 1.13 7.01 5.26
C ASN A 46 0.11 6.50 4.24
N SER A 47 0.52 5.57 3.39
CA SER A 47 -0.33 5.03 2.34
C SER A 47 -1.45 4.16 2.90
N ALA A 48 -2.63 4.28 2.29
CA ALA A 48 -3.74 3.36 2.49
C ALA A 48 -3.70 2.31 1.38
N HIS A 49 -4.26 1.13 1.66
CA HIS A 49 -4.45 0.11 0.64
C HIS A 49 -5.22 0.73 -0.54
N PRO A 50 -4.78 0.55 -1.80
CA PRO A 50 -5.60 0.92 -2.94
C PRO A 50 -6.91 0.15 -2.84
N GLU A 51 -8.03 0.85 -2.78
CA GLU A 51 -9.35 0.22 -2.84
C GLU A 51 -9.51 -0.39 -4.23
N ASP A 52 -9.80 -1.70 -4.30
CA ASP A 52 -10.07 -2.36 -5.57
C ASP A 52 -11.33 -1.75 -6.21
N VAL A 53 -11.14 -1.07 -7.35
CA VAL A 53 -12.26 -0.51 -8.10
C VAL A 53 -12.80 -1.58 -9.02
N TYR A 54 -13.95 -2.17 -8.67
CA TYR A 54 -14.58 -3.19 -9.50
C TYR A 54 -15.11 -2.60 -10.82
N GLY A 55 -14.79 -3.25 -11.93
CA GLY A 55 -15.25 -2.86 -13.27
C GLY A 55 -14.45 -3.54 -14.38
N CYS A 56 -14.74 -3.17 -15.63
CA CYS A 56 -13.91 -3.52 -16.77
C CYS A 56 -13.25 -2.26 -17.34
N THR A 57 -12.01 -2.33 -17.81
CA THR A 57 -11.33 -1.21 -18.49
C THR A 57 -11.68 -1.11 -19.98
N ASP A 58 -12.54 -2.00 -20.49
CA ASP A 58 -13.06 -1.99 -21.86
C ASP A 58 -14.22 -0.99 -21.99
N GLU A 59 -14.03 0.07 -22.79
CA GLU A 59 -15.00 1.16 -23.04
C GLU A 59 -16.34 0.68 -23.64
N SER A 60 -16.35 -0.51 -24.24
CA SER A 60 -17.56 -1.11 -24.84
C SER A 60 -18.33 -2.02 -23.88
N ALA A 61 -17.78 -2.32 -22.70
CA ALA A 61 -18.40 -3.19 -21.72
C ALA A 61 -19.49 -2.47 -20.90
N CYS A 62 -20.56 -3.20 -20.55
CA CYS A 62 -21.65 -2.67 -19.72
C CYS A 62 -21.20 -2.25 -18.31
N ASN A 63 -20.09 -2.80 -17.82
CA ASN A 63 -19.47 -2.47 -16.53
C ASN A 63 -18.17 -1.67 -16.69
N PHE A 64 -18.03 -0.90 -17.78
CA PHE A 64 -16.87 -0.04 -18.01
C PHE A 64 -16.67 0.92 -16.83
N ASN A 65 -15.44 0.92 -16.29
CA ASN A 65 -14.96 1.92 -15.35
C ASN A 65 -13.47 2.18 -15.65
N PRO A 66 -13.09 3.40 -16.06
CA PRO A 66 -11.70 3.72 -16.41
C PRO A 66 -10.75 3.61 -15.21
N ASP A 67 -11.29 3.67 -13.99
CA ASP A 67 -10.53 3.57 -12.75
C ASP A 67 -10.51 2.13 -12.22
N ALA A 68 -11.07 1.14 -12.94
CA ALA A 68 -11.04 -0.26 -12.51
C ALA A 68 -9.63 -0.84 -12.44
N THR A 69 -9.34 -1.58 -11.36
CA THR A 69 -8.00 -2.13 -11.03
C THR A 69 -8.05 -3.62 -10.71
#